data_AF-A0A9E6BIN4-F1
#
_entry.id   AF-A0A9E6BIN4-F1
#
_cell.length_a   1.000
_cell.length_b   1.000
_cell.length_c   1.000
_cell.angle_alpha   90.00
_cell.angle_beta   90.00
_cell.angle_gamma   90.00
#
_symmetry.space_group_name_H-M   'P 1'
#
loop_
_entity.id
_entity.type
_entity.pdbx_description
1 polymer ?
#
loop_
_entity_poly.entity_id
_entity_poly.type
_entity_poly.pdbx_seq_one_letter_code
_entity_poly.pdbx_strand_id
1 'polypeptide(L)'
;MNSEIDKLLKAANETESVELKIFQNAVIKNLKIFQESPTRANKKNLDSARDGLNQKKQEIEQKYFSSQENVPCFPSLLAAMEHLDKAGYKISKSKIYRDKDKNFIKVNADGSIPEVEIRAYAGTLERKIGKIDDLNDIHNRKTSKEIERLDEQIAKLRFEREKDQGRYVPKAEVDQKIISTLIILDVSFRQIMDMNMSDICHILGGDVKKLNSAKDYVDDLLYEMMNKLARTDSFSIKIEELNV
;
A
#
# COMPACT_ATOMS: atom_id res chain seq x y z
N MET A 1 4.24 8.72 -47.40
CA MET A 1 3.81 7.43 -46.84
C MET A 1 4.59 6.23 -47.40
N ASN A 2 4.90 6.14 -48.71
CA ASN A 2 5.71 5.03 -49.24
C ASN A 2 7.20 5.08 -48.84
N SER A 3 7.78 6.29 -48.67
CA SER A 3 9.21 6.45 -48.38
C SER A 3 9.67 5.88 -47.03
N GLU A 4 8.82 5.84 -46.00
CA GLU A 4 9.15 5.24 -44.70
C GLU A 4 9.08 3.71 -44.76
N ILE A 5 8.07 3.17 -45.42
CA ILE A 5 7.91 1.72 -45.61
C ILE A 5 9.08 1.16 -46.42
N ASP A 6 9.53 1.85 -47.45
CA ASP A 6 10.67 1.42 -48.27
C ASP A 6 12.00 1.41 -47.49
N LYS A 7 12.15 2.27 -46.47
CA LYS A 7 13.30 2.26 -45.56
C LYS A 7 13.24 1.06 -44.62
N LEU A 8 12.06 0.76 -44.07
CA LEU A 8 11.85 -0.39 -43.18
C LEU A 8 12.02 -1.72 -43.93
N LEU A 9 11.51 -1.83 -45.16
CA LEU A 9 11.63 -3.03 -46.00
C LEU A 9 13.08 -3.35 -46.40
N LYS A 10 13.96 -2.34 -46.47
CA LYS A 10 15.39 -2.53 -46.77
C LYS A 10 16.22 -2.98 -45.55
N ALA A 11 15.76 -2.66 -44.34
CA ALA A 11 16.44 -2.97 -43.09
C ALA A 11 15.93 -4.24 -42.41
N ALA A 12 14.67 -4.61 -42.64
CA ALA A 12 14.00 -5.75 -42.01
C ALA A 12 14.45 -7.11 -42.60
N ASN A 13 14.33 -8.17 -41.79
CA ASN A 13 14.58 -9.54 -42.24
C ASN A 13 13.52 -10.00 -43.27
N GLU A 14 13.80 -11.04 -44.05
CA GLU A 14 12.92 -11.54 -45.12
C GLU A 14 11.49 -11.83 -44.62
N THR A 15 11.36 -12.46 -43.46
CA THR A 15 10.07 -12.75 -42.81
C THR A 15 9.30 -11.48 -42.42
N GLU A 16 9.99 -10.50 -41.84
CA GLU A 16 9.36 -9.24 -41.37
C GLU A 16 8.98 -8.32 -42.55
N SER A 17 9.75 -8.37 -43.63
CA SER A 17 9.46 -7.70 -44.90
C SER A 17 8.19 -8.26 -45.54
N VAL A 18 8.00 -9.59 -45.50
CA VAL A 18 6.78 -10.26 -45.97
C VAL A 18 5.57 -9.87 -45.10
N GLU A 19 5.71 -9.91 -43.77
CA GLU A 19 4.64 -9.50 -42.85
C GLU A 19 4.20 -8.05 -43.07
N LEU A 20 5.15 -7.12 -43.21
CA LEU A 20 4.83 -5.70 -43.44
C LEU A 20 4.06 -5.48 -44.75
N LYS A 21 4.41 -6.23 -45.82
CA LYS A 21 3.65 -6.22 -47.08
C LYS A 21 2.24 -6.80 -46.92
N ILE A 22 2.06 -7.85 -46.11
CA ILE A 22 0.73 -8.41 -45.82
C ILE A 22 -0.15 -7.37 -45.12
N PHE A 23 0.35 -6.69 -44.08
CA PHE A 23 -0.39 -5.63 -43.40
C PHE A 23 -0.69 -4.44 -44.31
N GLN A 24 0.26 -4.04 -45.17
CA GLN A 24 0.04 -2.99 -46.16
C GLN A 24 -1.07 -3.36 -47.15
N ASN A 25 -1.06 -4.60 -47.65
CA ASN A 25 -2.08 -5.10 -48.55
C ASN A 25 -3.46 -5.21 -47.86
N ALA A 26 -3.49 -5.57 -46.58
CA ALA A 26 -4.71 -5.59 -45.79
C ALA A 26 -5.33 -4.19 -45.65
N VAL A 27 -4.52 -3.16 -45.41
CA VAL A 27 -4.99 -1.76 -45.38
C VAL A 27 -5.54 -1.35 -46.75
N ILE A 28 -4.84 -1.66 -47.85
CA ILE A 28 -5.31 -1.33 -49.21
C ILE A 28 -6.63 -2.04 -49.53
N LYS A 29 -6.77 -3.32 -49.17
CA LYS A 29 -7.99 -4.10 -49.39
C LYS A 29 -9.18 -3.53 -48.60
N ASN A 30 -8.99 -3.24 -47.31
CA ASN A 30 -10.04 -2.66 -46.47
C ASN A 30 -10.38 -1.22 -46.88
N LEU A 31 -9.42 -0.46 -47.42
CA LEU A 31 -9.67 0.86 -47.96
C LEU A 31 -10.59 0.81 -49.19
N LYS A 32 -10.36 -0.14 -50.11
CA LYS A 32 -11.23 -0.35 -51.28
C LYS A 32 -12.65 -0.76 -50.87
N ILE A 33 -12.78 -1.71 -49.94
CA ILE A 33 -14.08 -2.15 -49.41
C ILE A 33 -14.82 -0.98 -48.74
N PHE A 34 -14.11 -0.12 -48.00
CA PHE A 34 -14.69 1.07 -47.39
C PHE A 34 -15.12 2.12 -48.42
N GLN A 35 -14.36 2.29 -49.50
CA GLN A 35 -14.71 3.19 -50.62
C GLN A 35 -15.95 2.70 -51.38
N GLU A 36 -16.07 1.39 -51.63
CA GLU A 36 -17.23 0.78 -52.30
C GLU A 36 -18.47 0.74 -51.39
N SER A 37 -18.29 0.62 -50.07
CA SER A 37 -19.39 0.52 -49.11
C SER A 37 -19.00 1.15 -47.77
N PRO A 38 -19.29 2.45 -47.55
CA PRO A 38 -18.88 3.19 -46.36
C PRO A 38 -19.80 2.90 -45.17
N THR A 39 -19.70 1.69 -44.63
CA THR A 39 -20.44 1.25 -43.44
C THR A 39 -19.59 1.37 -42.17
N ARG A 40 -20.26 1.41 -41.00
CA ARG A 40 -19.58 1.46 -39.68
C ARG A 40 -18.68 0.22 -39.45
N ALA A 41 -19.10 -0.94 -39.94
CA ALA A 41 -18.31 -2.17 -39.86
C ALA A 41 -17.03 -2.09 -40.71
N ASN A 42 -17.14 -1.57 -41.94
CA ASN A 42 -16.00 -1.41 -42.84
C ASN A 42 -15.00 -0.36 -42.33
N LYS A 43 -15.48 0.72 -41.70
CA LYS A 43 -14.62 1.69 -41.04
C LYS A 43 -13.80 1.05 -39.91
N LYS A 44 -14.46 0.25 -39.05
CA LYS A 44 -13.79 -0.47 -37.96
C LYS A 44 -12.70 -1.42 -38.49
N ASN A 45 -12.98 -2.16 -39.56
CA ASN A 45 -12.01 -3.06 -40.18
C ASN A 45 -10.81 -2.32 -40.79
N LEU A 46 -11.03 -1.13 -41.37
CA LEU A 46 -9.96 -0.27 -41.88
C LEU A 46 -9.09 0.28 -40.75
N ASP A 47 -9.71 0.74 -39.66
CA ASP A 47 -8.99 1.27 -38.50
C ASP A 47 -8.14 0.16 -37.85
N SER A 48 -8.70 -1.04 -37.64
CA SER A 48 -7.94 -2.18 -37.12
C SER A 48 -6.77 -2.61 -38.03
N ALA A 49 -6.92 -2.53 -39.35
CA ALA A 49 -5.82 -2.82 -40.27
C ALA A 49 -4.72 -1.75 -40.23
N ARG A 50 -5.08 -0.47 -40.04
CA ARG A 50 -4.11 0.62 -39.86
C ARG A 50 -3.35 0.49 -38.55
N ASP A 51 -4.03 0.15 -37.48
CA ASP A 51 -3.42 -0.06 -36.17
C ASP A 51 -2.41 -1.22 -36.22
N GLY A 52 -2.79 -2.35 -36.84
CA GLY A 52 -1.87 -3.48 -37.03
C GLY A 52 -0.63 -3.13 -37.85
N LEU A 53 -0.78 -2.34 -38.93
CA LEU A 53 0.36 -1.87 -39.71
C LEU A 53 1.27 -0.93 -38.89
N ASN A 54 0.70 -0.04 -38.09
CA ASN A 54 1.46 0.90 -37.26
C ASN A 54 2.23 0.19 -36.13
N GLN A 55 1.60 -0.79 -35.48
CA GLN A 55 2.27 -1.63 -34.48
C GLN A 55 3.48 -2.36 -35.08
N LYS A 56 3.30 -2.98 -36.26
CA LYS A 56 4.39 -3.70 -36.93
C LYS A 56 5.53 -2.76 -37.36
N LYS A 57 5.21 -1.55 -37.81
CA LYS A 57 6.22 -0.52 -38.08
C LYS A 57 7.01 -0.16 -36.83
N GLN A 58 6.32 0.12 -35.72
CA GLN A 58 6.96 0.44 -34.44
C GLN A 58 7.88 -0.70 -33.96
N GLU A 59 7.46 -1.95 -34.10
CA GLU A 59 8.31 -3.10 -33.76
C GLU A 59 9.60 -3.15 -34.59
N ILE A 60 9.51 -2.95 -35.91
CA ILE A 60 10.68 -2.99 -36.80
C ILE A 60 11.56 -1.76 -36.58
N GLU A 61 10.97 -0.58 -36.38
CA GLU A 61 11.68 0.64 -35.98
C GLU A 61 12.44 0.43 -34.67
N GLN A 62 11.79 -0.14 -33.66
CA GLN A 62 12.40 -0.41 -32.37
C GLN A 62 13.45 -1.52 -32.43
N LYS A 63 13.41 -2.45 -33.39
CA LYS A 63 14.43 -3.50 -33.52
C LYS A 63 15.66 -3.06 -34.31
N TYR A 64 15.48 -2.32 -35.39
CA TYR A 64 16.56 -2.02 -36.34
C TYR A 64 17.06 -0.58 -36.29
N PHE A 65 16.23 0.36 -35.81
CA PHE A 65 16.55 1.79 -35.79
C PHE A 65 16.73 2.34 -34.37
N SER A 66 16.46 1.55 -33.33
CA SER A 66 16.74 1.89 -31.92
C SER A 66 18.23 1.96 -31.55
N SER A 67 19.13 1.67 -32.50
CA SER A 67 20.57 1.65 -32.26
C SER A 67 21.33 2.89 -32.75
N GLN A 68 20.65 3.96 -33.22
CA GLN A 68 21.37 5.16 -33.69
C GLN A 68 20.88 6.54 -33.25
N GLU A 69 19.83 6.70 -32.45
CA GLU A 69 19.52 8.03 -31.90
C GLU A 69 19.18 8.03 -30.42
N ASN A 70 19.86 8.95 -29.72
CA ASN A 70 19.72 9.34 -28.32
C ASN A 70 20.34 8.39 -27.29
N VAL A 71 21.65 8.15 -27.39
CA VAL A 71 22.41 8.24 -26.13
C VAL A 71 22.34 9.72 -25.74
N PRO A 72 21.64 10.11 -24.66
CA PRO A 72 21.61 11.50 -24.23
C PRO A 72 23.06 11.96 -24.09
N CYS A 73 23.45 12.94 -24.91
CA CYS A 73 24.80 13.49 -24.94
C CYS A 73 24.71 14.96 -24.56
N PHE A 74 25.64 15.41 -23.72
CA PHE A 74 25.81 16.82 -23.43
C PHE A 74 26.59 17.47 -24.58
N PRO A 75 26.14 18.61 -25.11
CA PRO A 75 26.76 19.25 -26.27
C PRO A 75 28.14 19.85 -25.97
N SER A 76 28.45 20.09 -24.69
CA SER A 76 29.76 20.59 -24.28
C SER A 76 30.07 20.24 -22.83
N LEU A 77 31.36 20.31 -22.48
CA LEU A 77 31.84 20.24 -21.09
C LEU A 77 31.13 21.23 -20.17
N LEU A 78 30.81 22.42 -20.68
CA LEU A 78 30.15 23.46 -19.90
C LEU A 78 28.68 23.09 -19.61
N ALA A 79 27.97 22.55 -20.61
CA ALA A 79 26.60 22.04 -20.41
C ALA A 79 26.57 20.87 -19.41
N ALA A 80 27.55 19.96 -19.48
CA ALA A 80 27.70 18.89 -18.49
C ALA A 80 28.01 19.42 -17.09
N MET A 81 28.87 20.44 -16.97
CA MET A 81 29.19 21.10 -15.70
C MET A 81 27.95 21.75 -15.09
N GLU A 82 27.16 22.50 -15.86
CA GLU A 82 25.93 23.13 -15.37
C GLU A 82 24.91 22.10 -14.89
N HIS A 83 24.80 20.96 -15.60
CA HIS A 83 23.95 19.86 -15.18
C HIS A 83 24.42 19.28 -13.83
N LEU A 84 25.72 19.04 -13.65
CA LEU A 84 26.29 18.55 -12.39
C LEU A 84 26.16 19.57 -11.25
N ASP A 85 26.31 20.87 -11.55
CA ASP A 85 26.17 21.95 -10.58
C ASP A 85 24.73 22.08 -10.08
N LYS A 86 23.75 21.99 -11.00
CA LYS A 86 22.30 21.95 -10.70
C LYS A 86 21.92 20.69 -9.92
N ALA A 87 22.54 19.55 -10.24
CA ALA A 87 22.36 18.29 -9.51
C ALA A 87 23.03 18.29 -8.11
N GLY A 88 23.67 19.39 -7.72
CA GLY A 88 24.22 19.58 -6.37
C GLY A 88 25.62 19.00 -6.17
N TYR A 89 26.38 18.75 -7.23
CA TYR A 89 27.78 18.31 -7.13
C TYR A 89 28.75 19.51 -7.01
N LYS A 90 29.83 19.33 -6.26
CA LYS A 90 30.88 20.33 -6.05
C LYS A 90 31.87 20.30 -7.21
N ILE A 91 31.54 21.06 -8.25
CA ILE A 91 32.33 21.17 -9.47
C ILE A 91 32.58 22.63 -9.82
N SER A 92 33.76 22.93 -10.38
CA SER A 92 34.12 24.25 -10.89
C SER A 92 34.67 24.13 -12.30
N LYS A 93 34.64 25.24 -13.06
CA LYS A 93 35.14 25.28 -14.44
C LYS A 93 36.58 24.76 -14.52
N SER A 94 37.48 25.25 -13.66
CA SER A 94 38.88 24.79 -13.65
C SER A 94 39.03 23.31 -13.29
N LYS A 95 38.11 22.74 -12.48
CA LYS A 95 38.15 21.33 -12.09
C LYS A 95 37.73 20.42 -13.24
N ILE A 96 36.62 20.71 -13.93
CA ILE A 96 36.14 19.84 -15.01
C ILE A 96 37.10 19.80 -16.21
N TYR A 97 37.73 20.92 -16.57
CA TYR A 97 38.75 20.95 -17.63
C TYR A 97 40.01 20.19 -17.21
N ARG A 98 40.47 20.36 -15.98
CA ARG A 98 41.63 19.61 -15.46
C ARG A 98 41.36 18.10 -15.38
N ASP A 99 40.15 17.70 -15.01
CA ASP A 99 39.79 16.29 -14.89
C ASP A 99 39.57 15.65 -16.27
N LYS A 100 39.11 16.43 -17.26
CA LYS A 100 39.13 16.06 -18.68
C LYS A 100 40.56 15.82 -19.18
N ASP A 101 41.49 16.73 -18.90
CA ASP A 101 42.90 16.58 -19.31
C ASP A 101 43.59 15.39 -18.64
N LYS A 102 43.09 14.98 -17.47
CA LYS A 102 43.50 13.76 -16.74
C LYS A 102 42.78 12.48 -17.19
N ASN A 103 41.98 12.53 -18.25
CA ASN A 103 41.20 11.41 -18.79
C ASN A 103 40.14 10.81 -17.83
N PHE A 104 39.63 11.57 -16.85
CA PHE A 104 38.50 11.13 -16.01
C PHE A 104 37.14 11.24 -16.73
N ILE A 105 37.07 11.98 -17.83
CA ILE A 105 35.87 12.18 -18.64
C ILE A 105 36.23 11.92 -20.09
N LYS A 106 35.61 10.92 -20.72
CA LYS A 106 35.78 10.66 -22.14
C LYS A 106 34.88 11.59 -22.95
N VAL A 107 35.47 12.28 -23.92
CA VAL A 107 34.78 13.22 -24.81
C VAL A 107 34.83 12.65 -26.22
N ASN A 108 33.72 12.73 -26.97
CA ASN A 108 33.67 12.32 -28.36
C ASN A 108 34.48 13.29 -29.25
N ALA A 109 34.79 12.87 -30.48
CA ALA A 109 35.53 13.69 -31.44
C ALA A 109 34.87 15.06 -31.71
N ASP A 110 33.54 15.12 -31.64
CA ASP A 110 32.74 16.34 -31.85
C ASP A 110 32.63 17.24 -30.61
N GLY A 111 33.30 16.89 -29.49
CA GLY A 111 33.25 17.66 -28.25
C GLY A 111 32.04 17.38 -27.35
N SER A 112 31.12 16.52 -27.79
CA SER A 112 29.97 16.04 -27.00
C SER A 112 30.38 14.98 -25.97
N ILE A 113 29.65 14.88 -24.87
CA ILE A 113 29.91 13.89 -23.80
C ILE A 113 28.69 13.01 -23.57
N PRO A 114 28.81 11.68 -23.66
CA PRO A 114 27.72 10.76 -23.31
C PRO A 114 27.28 10.93 -21.84
N GLU A 115 25.98 10.89 -21.57
CA GLU A 115 25.46 10.98 -20.20
C GLU A 115 26.01 9.87 -19.30
N VAL A 116 26.26 8.68 -19.87
CA VAL A 116 26.85 7.54 -19.17
C VAL A 116 28.21 7.92 -18.55
N GLU A 117 29.04 8.64 -19.30
CA GLU A 117 30.36 9.10 -18.85
C GLU A 117 30.24 10.19 -17.78
N ILE A 118 29.28 11.11 -17.94
CA ILE A 118 28.99 12.14 -16.90
C ILE A 118 28.45 11.51 -15.62
N ARG A 119 27.63 10.48 -15.70
CA ARG A 119 27.09 9.76 -14.55
C ARG A 119 28.19 8.97 -13.82
N ALA A 120 29.09 8.33 -14.56
CA ALA A 120 30.27 7.68 -13.99
C ALA A 120 31.17 8.69 -13.28
N TYR A 121 31.44 9.84 -13.91
CA TYR A 121 32.22 10.92 -13.31
C TYR A 121 31.53 11.53 -12.08
N ALA A 122 30.21 11.69 -12.08
CA ALA A 122 29.45 12.21 -10.94
C ALA A 122 29.61 11.35 -9.67
N GLY A 123 29.81 10.04 -9.82
CA GLY A 123 30.10 9.13 -8.70
C GLY A 123 31.43 9.42 -7.98
N THR A 124 32.35 10.14 -8.63
CA THR A 124 33.66 10.51 -8.06
C THR A 124 33.68 11.90 -7.41
N LEU A 125 32.58 12.66 -7.53
CA LEU A 125 32.49 14.04 -7.06
C LEU A 125 31.85 14.14 -5.68
N GLU A 126 32.43 14.99 -4.84
CA GLU A 126 31.79 15.44 -3.60
C GLU A 126 30.49 16.19 -3.91
N ARG A 127 29.46 16.00 -3.09
CA ARG A 127 28.23 16.80 -3.16
C ARG A 127 28.40 18.12 -2.40
N LYS A 128 27.75 19.19 -2.89
CA LYS A 128 27.62 20.45 -2.16
C LYS A 128 26.79 20.18 -0.92
N ILE A 129 27.33 20.55 0.24
CA ILE A 129 26.59 20.53 1.50
C ILE A 129 25.49 21.60 1.37
N GLY A 130 24.21 21.18 1.41
CA GLY A 130 23.07 22.09 1.48
C GLY A 130 22.22 22.35 0.21
N LYS A 131 22.29 21.51 -0.85
CA LYS A 131 21.35 21.60 -2.00
C LYS A 131 20.77 20.25 -2.42
N ILE A 132 20.14 19.54 -1.48
CA ILE A 132 19.37 18.30 -1.72
C ILE A 132 17.96 18.49 -1.12
N ASP A 133 17.36 19.68 -1.24
CA ASP A 133 16.18 20.00 -0.41
C ASP A 133 14.82 19.82 -1.10
N ASP A 134 14.74 19.67 -2.43
CA ASP A 134 13.41 19.67 -3.09
C ASP A 134 12.92 18.31 -3.60
N LEU A 135 13.75 17.46 -4.23
CA LEU A 135 13.24 16.22 -4.85
C LEU A 135 13.39 14.97 -3.98
N ASN A 136 14.55 14.81 -3.32
CA ASN A 136 14.75 13.70 -2.40
C ASN A 136 13.96 13.89 -1.10
N ASP A 137 13.77 15.12 -0.65
CA ASP A 137 12.98 15.38 0.56
C ASP A 137 11.49 15.08 0.33
N ILE A 138 10.95 15.45 -0.84
CA ILE A 138 9.57 15.08 -1.21
C ILE A 138 9.42 13.56 -1.37
N HIS A 139 10.38 12.87 -2.00
CA HIS A 139 10.32 11.42 -2.14
C HIS A 139 10.43 10.72 -0.78
N ASN A 140 11.38 11.14 0.06
CA ASN A 140 11.56 10.60 1.41
C ASN A 140 10.32 10.84 2.26
N ARG A 141 9.74 12.05 2.24
CA ARG A 141 8.50 12.35 2.98
C ARG A 141 7.31 11.54 2.46
N LYS A 142 7.19 11.29 1.15
CA LYS A 142 6.16 10.41 0.60
C LYS A 142 6.37 8.96 1.03
N THR A 143 7.59 8.46 0.94
CA THR A 143 7.95 7.10 1.38
C THR A 143 7.70 6.92 2.87
N SER A 144 8.10 7.88 3.71
CA SER A 144 7.85 7.84 5.16
C SER A 144 6.36 7.83 5.50
N LYS A 145 5.54 8.66 4.83
CA LYS A 145 4.08 8.64 5.02
C LYS A 145 3.43 7.33 4.56
N GLU A 146 3.94 6.73 3.48
CA GLU A 146 3.45 5.44 3.01
C GLU A 146 3.81 4.32 3.99
N ILE A 147 5.01 4.35 4.56
CA ILE A 147 5.43 3.43 5.63
C ILE A 147 4.52 3.58 6.86
N GLU A 148 4.29 4.81 7.32
CA GLU A 148 3.41 5.09 8.47
C GLU A 148 1.99 4.56 8.24
N ARG A 149 1.44 4.80 7.03
CA ARG A 149 0.13 4.26 6.65
C ARG A 149 0.10 2.74 6.65
N LEU A 150 1.15 2.09 6.13
CA LEU A 150 1.26 0.63 6.11
C LEU A 150 1.37 0.07 7.53
N ASP A 151 2.11 0.74 8.42
CA ASP A 151 2.23 0.35 9.83
C ASP A 151 0.88 0.44 10.55
N GLU A 152 0.11 1.51 10.35
CA GLU A 152 -1.25 1.64 10.89
C GLU A 152 -2.18 0.54 10.35
N GLN A 153 -2.08 0.22 9.06
CA GLN A 153 -2.87 -0.85 8.45
C GLN A 153 -2.50 -2.23 9.01
N ILE A 154 -1.21 -2.49 9.22
CA ILE A 154 -0.73 -3.71 9.87
C ILE A 154 -1.22 -3.79 11.32
N ALA A 155 -1.16 -2.69 12.07
CA ALA A 155 -1.65 -2.63 13.44
C ALA A 155 -3.16 -2.94 13.51
N LYS A 156 -3.95 -2.36 12.61
CA LYS A 156 -5.39 -2.64 12.51
C LYS A 156 -5.67 -4.11 12.19
N LEU A 157 -4.98 -4.68 11.21
CA LEU A 157 -5.13 -6.10 10.83
C LEU A 157 -4.69 -7.05 11.95
N ARG A 158 -3.68 -6.67 12.75
CA ARG A 158 -3.28 -7.42 13.95
C ARG A 158 -4.37 -7.39 15.01
N PHE A 159 -4.91 -6.21 15.29
CA PHE A 159 -6.00 -6.06 16.25
C PHE A 159 -7.25 -6.85 15.84
N GLU A 160 -7.66 -6.76 14.57
CA GLU A 160 -8.79 -7.54 14.03
C GLU A 160 -8.54 -9.05 14.17
N ARG A 161 -7.34 -9.54 13.81
CA ARG A 161 -6.98 -10.95 13.99
C ARG A 161 -7.04 -11.40 15.44
N GLU A 162 -6.53 -10.58 16.36
CA GLU A 162 -6.55 -10.89 17.79
C GLU A 162 -7.98 -10.90 18.35
N LYS A 163 -8.85 -10.00 17.86
CA LYS A 163 -10.28 -10.01 18.16
C LYS A 163 -10.95 -11.30 17.64
N ASP A 164 -10.67 -11.70 16.40
CA ASP A 164 -11.22 -12.94 15.81
C ASP A 164 -10.71 -14.21 16.52
N GLN A 165 -9.52 -14.16 17.09
CA GLN A 165 -8.97 -15.21 17.96
C GLN A 165 -9.59 -15.24 19.37
N GLY A 166 -10.56 -14.36 19.66
CA GLY A 166 -11.23 -14.29 20.96
C GLY A 166 -10.38 -13.72 22.09
N ARG A 167 -9.28 -13.01 21.77
CA ARG A 167 -8.43 -12.38 22.80
C ARG A 167 -9.03 -11.10 23.37
N TYR A 168 -10.01 -10.52 22.70
CA TYR A 168 -10.69 -9.30 23.13
C TYR A 168 -12.20 -9.53 23.24
N VAL A 169 -12.79 -8.92 24.25
CA VAL A 169 -14.24 -8.88 24.46
C VAL A 169 -14.68 -7.41 24.39
N PRO A 170 -15.79 -7.08 23.70
CA PRO A 170 -16.34 -5.73 23.72
C PRO A 170 -16.61 -5.27 25.15
N LYS A 171 -16.19 -4.03 25.47
CA LYS A 171 -16.37 -3.46 26.81
C LYS A 171 -17.84 -3.49 27.26
N ALA A 172 -18.77 -3.17 26.35
CA ALA A 172 -20.20 -3.20 26.64
C ALA A 172 -20.70 -4.60 27.08
N GLU A 173 -20.17 -5.68 26.51
CA GLU A 173 -20.52 -7.04 26.90
C GLU A 173 -19.96 -7.39 28.29
N VAL A 174 -18.74 -6.93 28.60
CA VAL A 174 -18.16 -7.07 29.94
C VAL A 174 -18.98 -6.32 30.98
N ASP A 175 -19.33 -5.06 30.69
CA ASP A 175 -20.15 -4.21 31.57
C ASP A 175 -21.52 -4.85 31.81
N GLN A 176 -22.17 -5.36 30.75
CA GLN A 176 -23.45 -6.07 30.86
C GLN A 176 -23.36 -7.33 31.71
N LYS A 177 -22.27 -8.11 31.57
CA LYS A 177 -22.03 -9.30 32.39
C LYS A 177 -21.83 -8.95 33.87
N ILE A 178 -21.06 -7.90 34.15
CA ILE A 178 -20.86 -7.39 35.52
C ILE A 178 -22.20 -6.96 36.13
N ILE A 179 -22.98 -6.13 35.42
CA ILE A 179 -24.29 -5.67 35.87
C ILE A 179 -25.21 -6.86 36.16
N SER A 180 -25.26 -7.82 35.24
CA SER A 180 -26.10 -9.02 35.40
C SER A 180 -25.68 -9.82 36.64
N THR A 181 -24.38 -9.97 36.85
CA THR A 181 -23.84 -10.70 38.01
C THR A 181 -24.19 -9.99 39.32
N LEU A 182 -24.10 -8.65 39.35
CA LEU A 182 -24.48 -7.85 40.52
C LEU A 182 -25.97 -7.94 40.82
N ILE A 183 -26.84 -7.92 39.81
CA ILE A 183 -28.29 -8.07 39.99
C ILE A 183 -28.61 -9.44 40.60
N ILE A 184 -28.03 -10.50 40.05
CA ILE A 184 -28.27 -11.86 40.57
C ILE A 184 -27.76 -11.98 41.99
N LEU A 185 -26.60 -11.39 42.30
CA LEU A 185 -26.05 -11.37 43.65
C LEU A 185 -27.00 -10.68 44.64
N ASP A 186 -27.53 -9.49 44.30
CA ASP A 186 -28.48 -8.76 45.16
C ASP A 186 -29.77 -9.56 45.38
N VAL A 187 -30.35 -10.11 44.31
CA VAL A 187 -31.58 -10.92 44.39
C VAL A 187 -31.34 -12.18 45.22
N SER A 188 -30.24 -12.90 44.99
CA SER A 188 -29.91 -14.13 45.72
C SER A 188 -29.67 -13.85 47.20
N PHE A 189 -28.99 -12.75 47.52
CA PHE A 189 -28.73 -12.34 48.90
C PHE A 189 -30.04 -12.02 49.63
N ARG A 190 -30.91 -11.21 49.03
CA ARG A 190 -32.23 -10.89 49.61
C ARG A 190 -33.05 -12.15 49.85
N GLN A 191 -33.11 -13.05 48.86
CA GLN A 191 -33.86 -14.29 48.96
C GLN A 191 -33.33 -15.18 50.10
N ILE A 192 -32.01 -15.33 50.24
CA ILE A 192 -31.41 -16.11 51.33
C ILE A 192 -31.71 -15.48 52.68
N MET A 193 -31.59 -14.16 52.80
CA MET A 193 -31.93 -13.45 54.03
C MET A 193 -33.40 -13.64 54.39
N ASP A 194 -34.32 -13.47 53.45
CA ASP A 194 -35.76 -13.62 53.68
C ASP A 194 -36.13 -15.05 54.09
N MET A 195 -35.53 -16.05 53.44
CA MET A 195 -35.78 -17.47 53.75
C MET A 195 -35.24 -17.89 55.13
N ASN A 196 -34.11 -17.34 55.56
CA ASN A 196 -33.42 -17.78 56.78
C ASN A 196 -33.58 -16.79 57.94
N MET A 197 -34.32 -15.69 57.77
CA MET A 197 -34.50 -14.65 58.80
C MET A 197 -35.05 -15.24 60.11
N SER A 198 -36.03 -16.15 60.01
CA SER A 198 -36.62 -16.81 61.17
C SER A 198 -35.58 -17.63 61.96
N ASP A 199 -34.72 -18.36 61.25
CA ASP A 199 -33.68 -19.18 61.86
C ASP A 199 -32.60 -18.31 62.51
N ILE A 200 -32.23 -17.19 61.86
CA ILE A 200 -31.33 -16.18 62.44
C ILE A 200 -31.93 -15.61 63.74
N CYS A 201 -33.22 -15.24 63.73
CA CYS A 201 -33.92 -14.78 64.92
C CYS A 201 -33.95 -15.84 66.02
N HIS A 202 -34.15 -17.11 65.66
CA HIS A 202 -34.16 -18.23 66.60
C HIS A 202 -32.78 -18.48 67.23
N ILE A 203 -31.71 -18.43 66.44
CA ILE A 203 -30.32 -18.57 66.91
C ILE A 203 -29.98 -17.44 67.90
N LEU A 204 -30.30 -16.20 67.56
CA LEU A 204 -30.06 -15.06 68.44
C LEU A 204 -30.89 -15.18 69.72
N GLY A 205 -32.19 -15.48 69.62
CA GLY A 205 -33.10 -15.54 70.76
C GLY A 205 -33.10 -14.27 71.62
N GLY A 206 -32.70 -13.12 71.04
CA GLY A 206 -32.49 -11.85 71.76
C GLY A 206 -31.22 -11.76 72.60
N ASP A 207 -30.35 -12.79 72.58
CA ASP A 207 -29.11 -12.85 73.36
C ASP A 207 -27.89 -12.45 72.50
N VAL A 208 -27.28 -11.32 72.85
CA VAL A 208 -26.08 -10.79 72.19
C VAL A 208 -24.90 -11.76 72.28
N LYS A 209 -24.84 -12.65 73.27
CA LYS A 209 -23.76 -13.64 73.39
C LYS A 209 -23.79 -14.68 72.25
N LYS A 210 -24.95 -14.86 71.59
CA LYS A 210 -25.12 -15.77 70.46
C LYS A 210 -24.87 -15.10 69.10
N LEU A 211 -24.45 -13.83 69.09
CA LEU A 211 -24.16 -13.09 67.86
C LEU A 211 -23.15 -13.81 66.97
N ASN A 212 -22.10 -14.40 67.56
CA ASN A 212 -21.11 -15.15 66.78
C ASN A 212 -21.73 -16.38 66.11
N SER A 213 -22.60 -17.13 66.80
CA SER A 213 -23.28 -18.28 66.22
C SER A 213 -24.22 -17.89 65.08
N ALA A 214 -24.92 -16.75 65.20
CA ALA A 214 -25.75 -16.22 64.12
C ALA A 214 -24.92 -15.75 62.93
N LYS A 215 -23.76 -15.12 63.20
CA LYS A 215 -22.81 -14.70 62.17
C LYS A 215 -22.26 -15.90 61.41
N ASP A 216 -21.77 -16.93 62.12
CA ASP A 216 -21.21 -18.14 61.51
C ASP A 216 -22.23 -18.81 60.57
N TYR A 217 -23.51 -18.86 60.99
CA TYR A 217 -24.60 -19.36 60.16
C TYR A 217 -24.85 -18.51 58.90
N VAL A 218 -24.85 -17.18 59.02
CA VAL A 218 -24.99 -16.28 57.86
C VAL A 218 -23.78 -16.41 56.92
N ASP A 219 -22.57 -16.56 57.46
CA ASP A 219 -21.35 -16.78 56.67
C ASP A 219 -21.47 -18.09 55.88
N ASP A 220 -21.95 -19.18 56.47
CA ASP A 220 -22.20 -20.46 55.79
C ASP A 220 -23.23 -20.32 54.64
N LEU A 221 -24.32 -19.59 54.87
CA LEU A 221 -25.33 -19.29 53.84
C LEU A 221 -24.72 -18.48 52.67
N LEU A 222 -23.89 -17.49 52.99
CA LEU A 222 -23.17 -16.69 51.99
C LEU A 222 -22.18 -17.54 51.18
N TYR A 223 -21.45 -18.44 51.83
CA TYR A 223 -20.56 -19.38 51.15
C TYR A 223 -21.33 -20.30 50.18
N GLU A 224 -22.48 -20.83 50.60
CA GLU A 224 -23.31 -21.67 49.74
C GLU A 224 -23.83 -20.89 48.53
N MET A 225 -24.29 -19.64 48.74
CA MET A 225 -24.71 -18.74 47.67
C MET A 225 -23.61 -18.50 46.65
N MET A 226 -22.42 -18.09 47.11
CA MET A 226 -21.29 -17.77 46.24
C MET A 226 -20.81 -19.00 45.48
N ASN A 227 -20.82 -20.18 46.10
CA ASN A 227 -20.50 -21.44 45.44
C ASN A 227 -21.51 -21.79 44.34
N LYS A 228 -22.81 -21.55 44.55
CA LYS A 228 -23.84 -21.74 43.51
C LYS A 228 -23.64 -20.77 42.34
N LEU A 229 -23.34 -19.50 42.63
CA LEU A 229 -23.07 -18.49 41.60
C LEU A 229 -21.81 -18.83 40.78
N ALA A 230 -20.74 -19.28 41.44
CA ALA A 230 -19.49 -19.66 40.78
C ALA A 230 -19.64 -20.88 39.86
N ARG A 231 -20.60 -21.77 40.11
CA ARG A 231 -20.89 -22.96 39.29
C ARG A 231 -21.87 -22.73 38.15
N THR A 232 -22.50 -21.55 38.10
CA THR A 232 -23.53 -21.29 37.10
C THR A 232 -22.89 -20.62 35.89
N ASP A 233 -22.78 -21.37 34.79
CA ASP A 233 -22.07 -20.93 33.58
C ASP A 233 -22.81 -19.88 32.76
N SER A 234 -24.13 -19.74 32.92
CA SER A 234 -24.93 -18.75 32.20
C SER A 234 -26.18 -18.32 32.96
N PHE A 235 -26.51 -17.05 32.87
CA PHE A 235 -27.74 -16.47 33.41
C PHE A 235 -28.36 -15.56 32.35
N SER A 236 -29.67 -15.62 32.17
CA SER A 236 -30.40 -14.71 31.29
C SER A 236 -31.24 -13.76 32.15
N ILE A 237 -30.88 -12.47 32.14
CA ILE A 237 -31.65 -11.43 32.82
C ILE A 237 -32.25 -10.54 31.74
N LYS A 238 -33.59 -10.42 31.77
CA LYS A 238 -34.29 -9.38 31.01
C LYS A 238 -34.25 -8.10 31.83
N ILE A 239 -33.37 -7.18 31.46
CA ILE A 239 -33.38 -5.82 31.99
C ILE A 239 -34.36 -5.05 31.09
N GLU A 240 -35.56 -4.76 31.59
CA GLU A 240 -36.45 -3.80 30.94
C GLU A 240 -35.86 -2.41 31.18
N GLU A 241 -35.46 -1.73 30.09
CA GLU A 241 -35.01 -0.34 30.17
C GLU A 241 -36.17 0.53 30.67
N LEU A 242 -36.10 0.93 31.95
CA LEU A 242 -36.90 2.03 32.46
C LEU A 242 -36.39 3.30 31.78
N ASN A 243 -37.11 3.74 30.75
CA ASN A 243 -36.97 5.08 30.17
C ASN A 243 -37.14 6.11 31.29
N VAL A 244 -36.03 6.75 31.68
CA VAL A 244 -36.01 7.96 32.51
C VAL A 244 -35.72 9.15 31.62
#